data_AF-A0A1G1NI71-F1
#
_entry.id   AF-A0A1G1NI71-F1
#
_cell.length_a   1.000
_cell.length_b   1.000
_cell.length_c   1.000
_cell.angle_alpha   90.00
_cell.angle_beta   90.00
_cell.angle_gamma   90.00
#
_symmetry.space_group_name_H-M   'P 1'
#
loop_
_entity.id
_entity.type
_entity.pdbx_description
1 polymer ?
#
loop_
_entity_poly.entity_id
_entity_poly.type
_entity_poly.pdbx_seq_one_letter_code
_entity_poly.pdbx_strand_id
1 'polypeptide(L)'
;MSPVTIDELRDRKRRGPKLAMLTAYDHPIAKLVDAAGVDLVLVGDSLGMVVLGYDTTAPVTMDEMIHHTKAARRGVVRALLIGDMPLAALQAPPEEAVVHAKRFTEEAGCNGVKVEWRPGIEETVRGIVRAGIPVMGHVGLTPQTAAGEGGFGMRGTTAESAARILEQARSLEDAGCWSIVLECVPDALAAEISRRLAIPTIGIGSGPHCDGQVVVTYDLIGLFDRFTPKFIKRYANVGIAIREATAAYVSDVRSGIFPGPAQTVTMAAEELAKFKAKLAA
;
A
#
# COMPACT_ATOMS: atom_id res chain seq x y z
N MET A 1 18.86 9.92 7.89
CA MET A 1 17.64 10.31 8.63
C MET A 1 17.29 9.19 9.59
N SER A 2 16.82 9.49 10.79
CA SER A 2 16.40 8.47 11.77
C SER A 2 15.12 7.77 11.31
N PRO A 3 14.96 6.46 11.58
CA PRO A 3 13.69 5.76 11.35
C PRO A 3 12.54 6.41 12.10
N VAL A 4 11.36 6.48 11.45
CA VAL A 4 10.11 6.93 12.05
C VAL A 4 9.60 5.88 13.02
N THR A 5 9.12 6.30 14.19
CA THR A 5 8.63 5.40 15.25
C THR A 5 7.14 5.61 15.51
N ILE A 6 6.47 4.58 16.04
CA ILE A 6 5.05 4.68 16.43
C ILE A 6 4.82 5.76 17.48
N ASP A 7 5.73 5.92 18.44
CA ASP A 7 5.60 6.94 19.49
C ASP A 7 5.69 8.35 18.89
N GLU A 8 6.60 8.58 17.94
CA GLU A 8 6.67 9.83 17.19
C GLU A 8 5.36 10.11 16.44
N LEU A 9 4.77 9.10 15.79
CA LEU A 9 3.50 9.27 15.07
C LEU A 9 2.33 9.56 16.01
N ARG A 10 2.29 8.93 17.19
CA ARG A 10 1.30 9.21 18.25
C ARG A 10 1.46 10.63 18.79
N ASP A 11 2.68 11.11 18.97
CA ASP A 11 2.94 12.49 19.38
C ASP A 11 2.45 13.50 18.35
N ARG A 12 2.62 13.21 17.05
CA ARG A 12 2.21 14.11 15.96
C ARG A 12 0.70 14.33 15.87
N LYS A 13 -0.13 13.37 16.29
CA LYS A 13 -1.59 13.60 16.45
C LYS A 13 -1.88 14.78 17.38
N ARG A 14 -1.16 14.87 18.50
CA ARG A 14 -1.32 15.96 19.48
C ARG A 14 -0.63 17.24 19.02
N ARG A 15 0.58 17.09 18.48
CA ARG A 15 1.45 18.20 18.11
C ARG A 15 2.34 17.79 16.93
N GLY A 16 1.96 18.16 15.73
CA GLY A 16 2.80 17.90 14.56
C GLY A 16 2.10 18.13 13.23
N PRO A 17 2.84 18.00 12.12
CA PRO A 17 2.24 17.94 10.80
C PRO A 17 1.37 16.69 10.67
N LYS A 18 0.39 16.75 9.76
CA LYS A 18 -0.42 15.59 9.36
C LYS A 18 0.49 14.47 8.83
N LEU A 19 0.14 13.22 9.14
CA LEU A 19 0.92 12.06 8.71
C LEU A 19 0.72 11.80 7.21
N ALA A 20 1.81 11.55 6.49
CA ALA A 20 1.77 11.18 5.08
C ALA A 20 2.07 9.70 4.89
N MET A 21 1.11 8.95 4.34
CA MET A 21 1.21 7.52 4.10
C MET A 21 0.98 7.22 2.62
N LEU A 22 1.79 6.34 2.04
CA LEU A 22 1.63 5.87 0.66
C LEU A 22 1.78 4.36 0.59
N THR A 23 1.13 3.74 -0.40
CA THR A 23 1.38 2.31 -0.65
C THR A 23 2.66 2.07 -1.43
N ALA A 24 3.34 0.95 -1.22
CA ALA A 24 4.42 0.50 -2.10
C ALA A 24 4.53 -1.02 -2.07
N TYR A 25 4.79 -1.62 -3.23
CA TYR A 25 4.69 -3.08 -3.40
C TYR A 25 5.99 -3.71 -3.92
N ASP A 26 6.99 -2.89 -4.23
CA ASP A 26 8.27 -3.30 -4.78
C ASP A 26 9.41 -2.40 -4.28
N HIS A 27 10.65 -2.82 -4.57
CA HIS A 27 11.84 -2.10 -4.18
C HIS A 27 11.94 -0.67 -4.78
N PRO A 28 11.79 -0.44 -6.10
CA PRO A 28 12.00 0.89 -6.68
C PRO A 28 10.97 1.90 -6.18
N ILE A 29 9.68 1.54 -6.12
CA ILE A 29 8.64 2.46 -5.63
C ILE A 29 8.84 2.74 -4.15
N ALA A 30 9.09 1.71 -3.33
CA ALA A 30 9.33 1.89 -1.90
C ALA A 30 10.51 2.83 -1.62
N LYS A 31 11.60 2.69 -2.38
CA LYS A 31 12.78 3.56 -2.29
C LYS A 31 12.45 5.01 -2.64
N LEU A 32 11.68 5.23 -3.70
CA LEU A 32 11.31 6.58 -4.15
C LEU A 32 10.37 7.28 -3.17
N VAL A 33 9.34 6.58 -2.67
CA VAL A 33 8.41 7.18 -1.70
C VAL A 33 9.07 7.44 -0.35
N ASP A 34 9.95 6.55 0.11
CA ASP A 34 10.71 6.74 1.36
C ASP A 34 11.64 7.95 1.26
N ALA A 35 12.36 8.08 0.15
CA ALA A 35 13.23 9.22 -0.12
C ALA A 35 12.46 10.56 -0.24
N ALA A 36 11.19 10.51 -0.67
CA ALA A 36 10.32 11.68 -0.73
C ALA A 36 9.79 12.11 0.66
N GLY A 37 10.07 11.34 1.72
CA GLY A 37 9.75 11.71 3.09
C GLY A 37 8.37 11.29 3.58
N VAL A 38 7.74 10.26 2.98
CA VAL A 38 6.51 9.69 3.55
C VAL A 38 6.77 9.11 4.93
N ASP A 39 5.88 9.34 5.89
CA ASP A 39 6.05 8.87 7.26
C ASP A 39 5.81 7.36 7.37
N LEU A 40 4.89 6.85 6.56
CA LEU A 40 4.47 5.45 6.53
C LEU A 40 4.44 4.91 5.10
N VAL A 41 4.82 3.65 4.97
CA VAL A 41 4.63 2.86 3.76
C VAL A 41 3.71 1.69 4.07
N LEU A 42 2.67 1.51 3.25
CA LEU A 42 1.77 0.37 3.33
C LEU A 42 2.01 -0.60 2.18
N VAL A 43 2.29 -1.86 2.51
CA VAL A 43 2.13 -2.94 1.54
C VAL A 43 0.70 -3.43 1.69
N GLY A 44 -0.21 -2.81 0.95
CA GLY A 44 -1.66 -3.04 1.00
C GLY A 44 -2.09 -4.19 0.10
N ASP A 45 -3.17 -4.89 0.47
CA ASP A 45 -3.80 -5.90 -0.38
C ASP A 45 -4.38 -5.32 -1.68
N SER A 46 -4.46 -3.99 -1.79
CA SER A 46 -4.67 -3.23 -3.02
C SER A 46 -3.71 -3.64 -4.15
N LEU A 47 -2.57 -4.26 -3.83
CA LEU A 47 -1.69 -4.90 -4.81
C LEU A 47 -2.42 -5.94 -5.68
N GLY A 48 -3.45 -6.61 -5.15
CA GLY A 48 -4.24 -7.57 -5.90
C GLY A 48 -4.80 -6.94 -7.17
N MET A 49 -5.29 -5.71 -7.06
CA MET A 49 -5.87 -4.98 -8.20
C MET A 49 -4.81 -4.24 -9.01
N VAL A 50 -3.96 -3.44 -8.36
CA VAL A 50 -3.07 -2.49 -9.07
C VAL A 50 -1.75 -3.10 -9.52
N VAL A 51 -1.39 -4.29 -9.03
CA VAL A 51 -0.17 -5.03 -9.39
C VAL A 51 -0.50 -6.36 -10.06
N LEU A 52 -1.34 -7.18 -9.43
CA LEU A 52 -1.64 -8.55 -9.91
C LEU A 52 -2.79 -8.60 -10.91
N GLY A 53 -3.57 -7.53 -11.03
CA GLY A 53 -4.66 -7.41 -12.01
C GLY A 53 -5.93 -8.21 -11.66
N TYR A 54 -6.09 -8.61 -10.40
CA TYR A 54 -7.34 -9.18 -9.88
C TYR A 54 -8.46 -8.15 -9.90
N ASP A 55 -9.70 -8.64 -9.97
CA ASP A 55 -10.89 -7.78 -9.95
C ASP A 55 -11.16 -7.19 -8.55
N THR A 56 -10.71 -7.87 -7.49
CA THR A 56 -10.86 -7.46 -6.09
C THR A 56 -9.61 -7.85 -5.29
N THR A 57 -9.51 -7.40 -4.02
CA THR A 57 -8.40 -7.78 -3.13
C THR A 57 -8.63 -9.13 -2.42
N ALA A 58 -9.84 -9.68 -2.48
CA ALA A 58 -10.19 -10.93 -1.79
C ALA A 58 -9.33 -12.17 -2.16
N PRO A 59 -8.85 -12.34 -3.41
CA PRO A 59 -8.01 -13.49 -3.78
C PRO A 59 -6.56 -13.39 -3.27
N VAL A 60 -6.13 -12.22 -2.76
CA VAL A 60 -4.74 -12.01 -2.34
C VAL A 60 -4.39 -12.96 -1.19
N THR A 61 -3.29 -13.68 -1.36
CA THR A 61 -2.82 -14.69 -0.42
C THR A 61 -1.80 -14.14 0.57
N MET A 62 -1.58 -14.87 1.67
CA MET A 62 -0.50 -14.55 2.60
C MET A 62 0.87 -14.53 1.92
N ASP A 63 1.16 -15.48 1.02
CA ASP A 63 2.48 -15.58 0.40
C ASP A 63 2.76 -14.43 -0.58
N GLU A 64 1.73 -13.95 -1.29
CA GLU A 64 1.82 -12.73 -2.10
C GLU A 64 2.10 -11.50 -1.24
N MET A 65 1.37 -11.36 -0.11
CA MET A 65 1.62 -10.25 0.81
C MET A 65 3.04 -10.29 1.39
N ILE A 66 3.53 -11.46 1.80
CA ILE A 66 4.91 -11.62 2.30
C ILE A 66 5.93 -11.32 1.19
N HIS A 67 5.71 -11.81 -0.02
CA HIS A 67 6.59 -11.56 -1.17
C HIS A 67 6.74 -10.05 -1.45
N HIS A 68 5.63 -9.35 -1.61
CA HIS A 68 5.63 -7.91 -1.89
C HIS A 68 6.16 -7.09 -0.71
N THR A 69 5.88 -7.52 0.53
CA THR A 69 6.43 -6.83 1.71
C THR A 69 7.95 -6.97 1.77
N LYS A 70 8.51 -8.15 1.45
CA LYS A 70 9.96 -8.35 1.33
C LYS A 70 10.56 -7.47 0.24
N ALA A 71 9.88 -7.32 -0.90
CA ALA A 71 10.33 -6.45 -1.98
C ALA A 71 10.39 -4.98 -1.53
N ALA A 72 9.30 -4.47 -0.96
CA ALA A 72 9.20 -3.09 -0.47
C ALA A 72 10.18 -2.80 0.69
N ARG A 73 10.35 -3.73 1.63
CA ARG A 73 11.29 -3.59 2.76
C ARG A 73 12.70 -3.23 2.32
N ARG A 74 13.18 -3.78 1.20
CA ARG A 74 14.53 -3.49 0.67
C ARG A 74 14.67 -2.03 0.21
N GLY A 75 13.56 -1.34 -0.05
CA GLY A 75 13.54 0.07 -0.48
C GLY A 75 13.31 1.06 0.67
N VAL A 76 12.64 0.65 1.75
CA VAL A 76 12.35 1.55 2.88
C VAL A 76 13.54 1.62 3.83
N VAL A 77 13.96 2.83 4.20
CA VAL A 77 15.00 3.08 5.22
C VAL A 77 14.44 3.86 6.40
N ARG A 78 13.60 4.87 6.14
CA ARG A 78 13.13 5.81 7.16
C ARG A 78 11.69 5.56 7.61
N ALA A 79 10.75 5.41 6.68
CA ALA A 79 9.33 5.29 6.95
C ALA A 79 9.00 4.03 7.76
N LEU A 80 7.91 4.10 8.52
CA LEU A 80 7.34 2.92 9.18
C LEU A 80 6.66 2.04 8.14
N LEU A 81 7.12 0.79 7.98
CA LEU A 81 6.57 -0.15 7.01
C LEU A 81 5.48 -1.01 7.65
N ILE A 82 4.27 -0.97 7.10
CA ILE A 82 3.13 -1.77 7.55
C ILE A 82 2.74 -2.77 6.45
N GLY A 83 2.53 -4.03 6.82
CA GLY A 83 2.03 -5.08 5.93
C GLY A 83 0.55 -5.35 6.19
N ASP A 84 -0.25 -5.50 5.14
CA ASP A 84 -1.68 -5.75 5.28
C ASP A 84 -1.98 -7.23 5.44
N MET A 85 -2.75 -7.61 6.46
CA MET A 85 -3.18 -9.01 6.59
C MET A 85 -4.31 -9.28 5.58
N PRO A 86 -4.13 -10.25 4.66
CA PRO A 86 -5.15 -10.58 3.68
C PRO A 86 -6.34 -11.26 4.35
N LEU A 87 -7.50 -11.19 3.70
CA LEU A 87 -8.79 -11.66 4.22
C LEU A 87 -8.72 -13.08 4.80
N ALA A 88 -8.13 -14.03 4.07
CA ALA A 88 -8.04 -15.42 4.51
C ALA A 88 -7.31 -15.58 5.85
N ALA A 89 -6.27 -14.77 6.09
CA ALA A 89 -5.53 -14.79 7.36
C ALA A 89 -6.34 -14.23 8.53
N LEU A 90 -7.27 -13.31 8.27
CA LEU A 90 -8.16 -12.73 9.29
C LEU A 90 -9.41 -13.57 9.53
N GLN A 91 -9.73 -14.50 8.63
CA GLN A 91 -10.81 -15.48 8.78
C GLN A 91 -10.37 -16.73 9.57
N ALA A 92 -9.07 -16.97 9.67
CA ALA A 92 -8.49 -18.03 10.48
C ALA A 92 -8.76 -17.80 11.98
N PRO A 93 -8.67 -18.85 12.82
CA PRO A 93 -8.69 -18.71 14.28
C PRO A 93 -7.66 -17.69 14.80
N PRO A 94 -7.93 -16.99 15.91
CA PRO A 94 -7.04 -15.94 16.44
C PRO A 94 -5.58 -16.37 16.60
N GLU A 95 -5.32 -17.60 17.05
CA GLU A 95 -3.98 -18.16 17.23
C GLU A 95 -3.23 -18.32 15.90
N GLU A 96 -3.92 -18.69 14.83
CA GLU A 96 -3.36 -18.83 13.49
C GLU A 96 -3.11 -17.45 12.86
N ALA A 97 -4.03 -16.51 13.06
CA ALA A 97 -3.85 -15.11 12.65
C ALA A 97 -2.61 -14.46 13.32
N VAL A 98 -2.31 -14.81 14.58
CA VAL A 98 -1.06 -14.38 15.24
C VAL A 98 0.18 -14.95 14.53
N VAL A 99 0.14 -16.21 14.09
CA VAL A 99 1.24 -16.80 13.30
C VAL A 99 1.41 -16.06 11.98
N HIS A 100 0.31 -15.75 11.28
CA HIS A 100 0.36 -14.95 10.05
C HIS A 100 0.95 -13.56 10.28
N ALA A 101 0.57 -12.87 11.37
CA ALA A 101 1.13 -11.58 11.72
C ALA A 101 2.65 -11.65 12.00
N LYS A 102 3.13 -12.73 12.64
CA LYS A 102 4.58 -12.94 12.88
C LYS A 102 5.36 -13.09 11.58
N ARG A 103 4.79 -13.73 10.55
CA ARG A 103 5.46 -13.84 9.23
C ARG A 103 5.80 -12.46 8.66
N PHE A 104 4.94 -11.47 8.85
CA PHE A 104 5.18 -10.11 8.37
C PHE A 104 6.40 -9.44 9.03
N THR A 105 6.57 -9.62 10.34
CA THR A 105 7.71 -9.03 11.07
C THR A 105 8.98 -9.86 10.89
N GLU A 106 8.89 -11.19 10.96
CA GLU A 106 10.03 -12.11 10.95
C GLU A 106 10.55 -12.42 9.54
N GLU A 107 9.67 -12.72 8.59
CA GLU A 107 10.08 -13.07 7.22
C GLU A 107 10.20 -11.85 6.30
N ALA A 108 9.34 -10.86 6.52
CA ALA A 108 9.22 -9.69 5.65
C ALA A 108 9.84 -8.40 6.21
N GLY A 109 10.11 -8.34 7.52
CA GLY A 109 10.78 -7.20 8.15
C GLY A 109 9.93 -5.92 8.23
N CYS A 110 8.61 -6.02 8.19
CA CYS A 110 7.76 -4.86 8.46
C CYS A 110 7.77 -4.52 9.96
N ASN A 111 7.28 -3.33 10.29
CA ASN A 111 7.20 -2.82 11.66
C ASN A 111 5.88 -3.14 12.36
N GLY A 112 4.89 -3.66 11.62
CA GLY A 112 3.57 -3.97 12.13
C GLY A 112 2.62 -4.38 11.01
N VAL A 113 1.37 -4.67 11.38
CA VAL A 113 0.35 -5.14 10.45
C VAL A 113 -0.87 -4.22 10.39
N LYS A 114 -1.56 -4.17 9.25
CA LYS A 114 -2.91 -3.61 9.12
C LYS A 114 -3.94 -4.74 9.13
N VAL A 115 -5.06 -4.52 9.80
CA VAL A 115 -6.21 -5.43 9.80
C VAL A 115 -7.51 -4.68 9.55
N GLU A 116 -8.44 -5.29 8.84
CA GLU A 116 -9.76 -4.74 8.58
C GLU A 116 -10.77 -5.18 9.64
N TRP A 117 -11.64 -4.25 10.06
CA TRP A 117 -12.65 -4.59 11.04
C TRP A 117 -13.61 -5.63 10.47
N ARG A 118 -13.90 -6.65 11.29
CA ARG A 118 -14.95 -7.63 11.08
C ARG A 118 -15.48 -8.08 12.43
N PRO A 119 -16.71 -8.62 12.52
CA PRO A 119 -17.22 -9.15 13.78
C PRO A 119 -16.25 -10.15 14.42
N GLY A 120 -15.85 -9.91 15.66
CA GLY A 120 -14.96 -10.77 16.44
C GLY A 120 -13.46 -10.52 16.25
N ILE A 121 -13.06 -9.57 15.41
CA ILE A 121 -11.64 -9.28 15.12
C ILE A 121 -10.85 -8.83 16.36
N GLU A 122 -11.53 -8.31 17.38
CA GLU A 122 -10.90 -7.75 18.58
C GLU A 122 -10.09 -8.82 19.35
N GLU A 123 -10.50 -10.08 19.31
CA GLU A 123 -9.74 -11.18 19.92
C GLU A 123 -8.41 -11.41 19.18
N THR A 124 -8.47 -11.47 17.85
CA THR A 124 -7.29 -11.56 16.97
C THR A 124 -6.35 -10.38 17.20
N VAL A 125 -6.86 -9.15 17.22
CA VAL A 125 -6.04 -7.94 17.47
C VAL A 125 -5.34 -8.02 18.82
N ARG A 126 -6.07 -8.37 19.89
CA ARG A 126 -5.46 -8.55 21.22
C ARG A 126 -4.37 -9.61 21.20
N GLY A 127 -4.58 -10.72 20.49
CA GLY A 127 -3.56 -11.77 20.32
C GLY A 127 -2.29 -11.24 19.66
N ILE A 128 -2.44 -10.50 18.55
CA ILE A 128 -1.31 -9.94 17.78
C ILE A 128 -0.55 -8.90 18.62
N VAL A 129 -1.28 -8.01 19.31
CA VAL A 129 -0.68 -6.99 20.20
C VAL A 129 0.06 -7.65 21.37
N ARG A 130 -0.51 -8.69 22.00
CA ARG A 130 0.15 -9.46 23.07
C ARG A 130 1.42 -10.17 22.59
N ALA A 131 1.49 -10.53 21.31
CA ALA A 131 2.68 -11.08 20.69
C ALA A 131 3.76 -10.01 20.40
N GLY A 132 3.51 -8.74 20.75
CA GLY A 132 4.45 -7.63 20.56
C GLY A 132 4.44 -7.02 19.16
N ILE A 133 3.43 -7.34 18.33
CA ILE A 133 3.31 -6.85 16.97
C ILE A 133 2.36 -5.64 16.95
N PRO A 134 2.81 -4.46 16.50
CA PRO A 134 1.93 -3.30 16.39
C PRO A 134 0.85 -3.50 15.32
N VAL A 135 -0.39 -3.15 15.67
CA VAL A 135 -1.55 -3.26 14.77
C VAL A 135 -2.11 -1.89 14.42
N MET A 136 -2.28 -1.65 13.12
CA MET A 136 -3.11 -0.58 12.56
C MET A 136 -4.47 -1.16 12.22
N GLY A 137 -5.55 -0.59 12.76
CA GLY A 137 -6.90 -1.00 12.42
C GLY A 137 -7.41 -0.31 11.15
N HIS A 138 -8.50 -0.80 10.58
CA HIS A 138 -9.17 -0.20 9.44
C HIS A 138 -10.70 -0.35 9.59
N VAL A 139 -11.43 0.77 9.56
CA VAL A 139 -12.90 0.84 9.59
C VAL A 139 -13.44 1.75 8.48
N GLY A 140 -14.76 1.72 8.29
CA GLY A 140 -15.44 2.43 7.21
C GLY A 140 -15.74 1.44 6.09
N LEU A 141 -15.32 1.74 4.87
CA LEU A 141 -15.32 0.77 3.79
C LEU A 141 -14.11 -0.16 3.95
N THR A 142 -14.35 -1.46 4.18
CA THR A 142 -13.33 -2.50 4.23
C THR A 142 -13.35 -3.30 2.92
N PRO A 143 -12.40 -3.05 1.97
CA PRO A 143 -12.40 -3.69 0.65
C PRO A 143 -12.51 -5.21 0.67
N GLN A 144 -11.97 -5.87 1.69
CA GLN A 144 -12.00 -7.33 1.82
C GLN A 144 -13.43 -7.88 1.96
N THR A 145 -14.34 -7.12 2.57
CA THR A 145 -15.75 -7.52 2.78
C THR A 145 -16.73 -6.72 1.93
N ALA A 146 -16.25 -5.78 1.11
CA ALA A 146 -17.08 -4.82 0.37
C ALA A 146 -18.17 -5.50 -0.48
N ALA A 147 -17.88 -6.64 -1.12
CA ALA A 147 -18.87 -7.36 -1.93
C ALA A 147 -20.12 -7.79 -1.13
N GLY A 148 -19.96 -8.21 0.13
CA GLY A 148 -21.06 -8.57 1.02
C GLY A 148 -21.81 -7.35 1.60
N GLU A 149 -21.21 -6.16 1.48
CA GLU A 149 -21.72 -4.91 2.06
C GLU A 149 -22.26 -3.93 0.99
N GLY A 150 -22.57 -4.42 -0.21
CA GLY A 150 -23.11 -3.61 -1.29
C GLY A 150 -22.07 -2.92 -2.18
N GLY A 151 -20.83 -3.40 -2.15
CA GLY A 151 -19.72 -2.96 -3.01
C GLY A 151 -18.97 -1.73 -2.50
N PHE A 152 -18.08 -1.21 -3.34
CA PHE A 152 -17.28 -0.01 -3.04
C PHE A 152 -18.19 1.23 -2.97
N GLY A 153 -18.13 1.96 -1.85
CA GLY A 153 -18.92 3.18 -1.68
C GLY A 153 -18.81 3.79 -0.30
N MET A 154 -19.36 5.00 -0.15
CA MET A 154 -19.37 5.75 1.10
C MET A 154 -20.10 4.97 2.22
N ARG A 155 -19.55 4.98 3.43
CA ARG A 155 -20.12 4.36 4.65
C ARG A 155 -20.39 5.42 5.71
N GLY A 156 -21.35 5.19 6.61
CA GLY A 156 -21.63 6.15 7.69
C GLY A 156 -22.46 7.38 7.27
N THR A 157 -23.23 7.28 6.18
CA THR A 157 -24.09 8.38 5.69
C THR A 157 -25.39 8.55 6.49
N THR A 158 -25.72 7.60 7.36
CA THR A 158 -26.84 7.69 8.31
C THR A 158 -26.30 7.72 9.73
N ALA A 159 -27.05 8.34 10.66
CA ALA A 159 -26.64 8.42 12.08
C ALA A 159 -26.36 7.04 12.69
N GLU A 160 -27.17 6.03 12.36
CA GLU A 160 -26.99 4.66 12.84
C GLU A 160 -25.70 4.02 12.30
N SER A 161 -25.44 4.16 10.99
CA SER A 161 -24.20 3.66 10.39
C SER A 161 -22.96 4.40 10.91
N ALA A 162 -23.08 5.71 11.15
CA ALA A 162 -22.01 6.51 11.71
C ALA A 162 -21.67 6.10 13.15
N ALA A 163 -22.70 5.87 13.98
CA ALA A 163 -22.54 5.37 15.34
C ALA A 163 -21.86 4.00 15.36
N ARG A 164 -22.24 3.09 14.45
CA ARG A 164 -21.56 1.78 14.31
C ARG A 164 -20.09 1.93 13.98
N ILE A 165 -19.70 2.77 13.01
CA ILE A 165 -18.30 2.94 12.62
C ILE A 165 -17.47 3.53 13.77
N LEU A 166 -18.02 4.48 14.53
CA LEU A 166 -17.36 5.00 15.73
C LEU A 166 -17.13 3.88 16.77
N GLU A 167 -18.11 3.00 16.97
CA GLU A 167 -17.98 1.89 17.90
C GLU A 167 -16.94 0.86 17.43
N GLN A 168 -16.90 0.55 16.14
CA GLN A 168 -15.88 -0.31 15.53
C GLN A 168 -14.47 0.29 15.71
N ALA A 169 -14.33 1.61 15.53
CA ALA A 169 -13.04 2.28 15.71
C ALA A 169 -12.58 2.23 17.17
N ARG A 170 -13.51 2.40 18.11
CA ARG A 170 -13.26 2.28 19.56
C ARG A 170 -12.90 0.86 19.95
N SER A 171 -13.61 -0.14 19.42
CA SER A 171 -13.33 -1.55 19.75
C SER A 171 -11.92 -1.96 19.33
N LEU A 172 -11.43 -1.44 18.20
CA LEU A 172 -10.04 -1.64 17.74
C LEU A 172 -9.02 -0.86 18.58
N GLU A 173 -9.32 0.38 18.98
CA GLU A 173 -8.48 1.12 19.92
C GLU A 173 -8.36 0.37 21.26
N ASP A 174 -9.47 -0.08 21.83
CA ASP A 174 -9.52 -0.85 23.07
C ASP A 174 -8.81 -2.21 22.95
N ALA A 175 -8.84 -2.82 21.76
CA ALA A 175 -8.10 -4.05 21.48
C ALA A 175 -6.57 -3.84 21.38
N GLY A 176 -6.12 -2.59 21.28
CA GLY A 176 -4.70 -2.22 21.32
C GLY A 176 -4.12 -1.72 20.00
N CYS A 177 -4.95 -1.40 18.99
CA CYS A 177 -4.46 -0.76 17.78
C CYS A 177 -3.76 0.57 18.10
N TRP A 178 -2.66 0.86 17.42
CA TRP A 178 -1.91 2.11 17.65
C TRP A 178 -2.29 3.23 16.70
N SER A 179 -3.05 2.94 15.63
CA SER A 179 -3.61 3.88 14.64
C SER A 179 -4.79 3.21 13.94
N ILE A 180 -5.69 4.00 13.33
CA ILE A 180 -6.85 3.49 12.57
C ILE A 180 -6.94 4.17 11.20
N VAL A 181 -7.08 3.38 10.14
CA VAL A 181 -7.50 3.88 8.81
C VAL A 181 -9.01 4.08 8.81
N LEU A 182 -9.46 5.23 8.29
CA LEU A 182 -10.85 5.55 8.01
C LEU A 182 -11.02 5.66 6.49
N GLU A 183 -11.67 4.69 5.86
CA GLU A 183 -11.88 4.67 4.41
C GLU A 183 -13.32 4.99 4.02
N CYS A 184 -13.47 5.93 3.08
CA CYS A 184 -14.74 6.32 2.48
C CYS A 184 -15.85 6.58 3.51
N VAL A 185 -15.58 7.46 4.49
CA VAL A 185 -16.59 7.97 5.44
C VAL A 185 -16.81 9.47 5.28
N PRO A 186 -17.99 10.04 5.63
CA PRO A 186 -18.20 11.48 5.64
C PRO A 186 -17.15 12.20 6.48
N ASP A 187 -16.72 13.37 6.02
CA ASP A 187 -15.71 14.20 6.66
C ASP A 187 -16.06 14.58 8.11
N ALA A 188 -17.33 14.89 8.37
CA ALA A 188 -17.83 15.19 9.71
C ALA A 188 -17.74 13.98 10.66
N LEU A 189 -17.96 12.76 10.13
CA LEU A 189 -17.79 11.52 10.90
C LEU A 189 -16.30 11.26 11.16
N ALA A 190 -15.45 11.41 10.14
CA ALA A 190 -14.01 11.29 10.30
C ALA A 190 -13.45 12.27 11.33
N ALA A 191 -13.92 13.53 11.33
CA ALA A 191 -13.55 14.54 12.31
C ALA A 191 -13.93 14.12 13.74
N GLU A 192 -15.16 13.63 13.93
CA GLU A 192 -15.64 13.22 15.25
C GLU A 192 -14.92 11.97 15.77
N ILE A 193 -14.64 10.97 14.92
CA ILE A 193 -13.83 9.80 15.29
C ILE A 193 -12.41 10.26 15.67
N SER A 194 -11.77 11.07 14.83
CA SER A 194 -10.39 11.55 15.07
C SER A 194 -10.25 12.32 16.36
N ARG A 195 -11.28 13.08 16.75
CA ARG A 195 -11.33 13.82 18.02
C ARG A 195 -11.51 12.91 19.24
N ARG A 196 -12.23 11.79 19.08
CA ARG A 196 -12.59 10.89 20.19
C ARG A 196 -11.51 9.85 20.49
N LEU A 197 -10.84 9.34 19.46
CA LEU A 197 -9.76 8.36 19.65
C LEU A 197 -8.50 9.05 20.18
N ALA A 198 -7.80 8.39 21.08
CA ALA A 198 -6.48 8.79 21.55
C ALA A 198 -5.37 8.48 20.54
N ILE A 199 -5.59 7.49 19.65
CA ILE A 199 -4.65 7.09 18.61
C ILE A 199 -4.84 7.85 17.28
N PRO A 200 -3.79 7.97 16.44
CA PRO A 200 -3.89 8.63 15.14
C PRO A 200 -4.91 7.97 14.22
N THR A 201 -5.62 8.80 13.44
CA THR A 201 -6.45 8.36 12.32
C THR A 201 -5.81 8.69 10.99
N ILE A 202 -5.92 7.79 10.01
CA ILE A 202 -5.41 7.97 8.64
C ILE A 202 -6.61 7.93 7.69
N GLY A 203 -6.87 9.01 6.97
CA GLY A 203 -7.99 9.09 6.04
C GLY A 203 -7.63 8.59 4.64
N ILE A 204 -8.59 7.95 3.97
CA ILE A 204 -8.60 7.76 2.52
C ILE A 204 -10.03 7.92 2.03
N GLY A 205 -10.30 9.00 1.27
CA GLY A 205 -11.68 9.35 0.93
C GLY A 205 -12.53 9.80 2.12
N SER A 206 -11.90 10.27 3.20
CA SER A 206 -12.56 10.60 4.49
C SER A 206 -12.37 12.06 4.92
N GLY A 207 -12.16 12.95 3.95
CA GLY A 207 -11.94 14.37 4.20
C GLY A 207 -10.60 14.70 4.88
N PRO A 208 -10.37 15.99 5.22
CA PRO A 208 -9.07 16.48 5.69
C PRO A 208 -8.87 16.36 7.20
N HIS A 209 -9.87 15.89 7.95
CA HIS A 209 -9.88 15.99 9.41
C HIS A 209 -9.15 14.86 10.14
N CYS A 210 -8.84 13.75 9.47
CA CYS A 210 -7.98 12.69 9.99
C CYS A 210 -6.56 13.20 10.31
N ASP A 211 -5.84 12.55 11.22
CA ASP A 211 -4.48 12.94 11.61
C ASP A 211 -3.42 12.70 10.53
N GLY A 212 -3.74 11.88 9.54
CA GLY A 212 -2.96 11.68 8.34
C GLY A 212 -3.82 11.27 7.14
N GLN A 213 -3.16 11.02 6.02
CA GLN A 213 -3.80 10.56 4.80
C GLN A 213 -3.01 9.41 4.17
N VAL A 214 -3.72 8.44 3.61
CA VAL A 214 -3.15 7.36 2.79
C VAL A 214 -3.73 7.40 1.38
N VAL A 215 -2.87 7.15 0.40
CA VAL A 215 -3.27 7.01 -1.00
C VAL A 215 -2.53 5.82 -1.63
N VAL A 216 -3.21 5.09 -2.50
CA VAL A 216 -2.59 4.10 -3.38
C VAL A 216 -1.64 4.81 -4.34
N THR A 217 -0.33 4.52 -4.25
CA THR A 217 0.70 5.26 -5.01
C THR A 217 0.45 5.23 -6.51
N TYR A 218 -0.10 4.15 -7.05
CA TYR A 218 -0.35 4.00 -8.48
C TYR A 218 -1.50 4.87 -8.97
N ASP A 219 -2.48 5.15 -8.12
CA ASP A 219 -3.51 6.15 -8.40
C ASP A 219 -2.92 7.57 -8.30
N LEU A 220 -2.06 7.83 -7.30
CA LEU A 220 -1.39 9.12 -7.10
C LEU A 220 -0.56 9.53 -8.31
N ILE A 221 0.23 8.61 -8.87
CA ILE A 221 1.14 8.89 -10.00
C ILE A 221 0.49 8.64 -11.37
N GLY A 222 -0.78 8.22 -11.41
CA GLY A 222 -1.49 7.93 -12.65
C GLY A 222 -0.88 6.77 -13.45
N LEU A 223 -0.45 5.72 -12.76
CA LEU A 223 0.03 4.47 -13.38
C LEU A 223 -1.12 3.49 -13.63
N PHE A 224 -2.10 3.43 -12.72
CA PHE A 224 -3.29 2.62 -12.86
C PHE A 224 -4.41 3.43 -13.54
N ASP A 225 -4.97 2.91 -14.64
CA ASP A 225 -5.89 3.67 -15.51
C ASP A 225 -7.31 3.08 -15.63
N ARG A 226 -7.58 1.91 -15.04
CA ARG A 226 -8.92 1.29 -15.07
C ARG A 226 -9.97 2.11 -14.30
N PHE A 227 -9.60 2.69 -13.17
CA PHE A 227 -10.48 3.48 -12.32
C PHE A 227 -9.65 4.48 -11.52
N THR A 228 -10.18 5.69 -11.31
CA THR A 228 -9.60 6.63 -10.35
C THR A 228 -10.68 7.05 -9.39
N PRO A 229 -10.56 6.70 -8.10
CA PRO A 229 -11.53 7.13 -7.11
C PRO A 229 -11.63 8.66 -7.08
N LYS A 230 -12.85 9.19 -6.96
CA LYS A 230 -13.13 10.64 -6.98
C LYS A 230 -12.35 11.43 -5.93
N PHE A 231 -11.93 10.77 -4.85
CA PHE A 231 -11.20 11.38 -3.75
C PHE A 231 -9.68 11.45 -3.96
N ILE A 232 -9.15 10.93 -5.06
CA ILE A 232 -7.71 10.98 -5.36
C ILE A 232 -7.37 12.17 -6.26
N LYS A 233 -6.44 13.01 -5.80
CA LYS A 233 -5.75 13.98 -6.65
C LYS A 233 -4.54 13.29 -7.31
N ARG A 234 -4.53 13.22 -8.64
CA ARG A 234 -3.35 12.77 -9.40
C ARG A 234 -2.27 13.86 -9.39
N TYR A 235 -1.04 13.44 -9.15
CA TYR A 235 0.16 14.30 -9.17
C TYR A 235 1.05 14.06 -10.39
N ALA A 236 0.85 12.95 -11.11
CA ALA A 236 1.53 12.64 -12.36
C ALA A 236 0.64 11.77 -13.27
N ASN A 237 1.11 11.54 -14.51
CA ASN A 237 0.49 10.61 -15.46
C ASN A 237 1.56 9.63 -15.99
N VAL A 238 2.13 8.83 -15.10
CA VAL A 238 3.24 7.92 -15.42
C VAL A 238 2.85 6.88 -16.47
N GLY A 239 1.59 6.42 -16.48
CA GLY A 239 1.12 5.49 -17.50
C GLY A 239 1.21 6.04 -18.92
N ILE A 240 1.01 7.36 -19.11
CA ILE A 240 1.19 8.01 -20.43
C ILE A 240 2.67 8.01 -20.81
N ALA A 241 3.54 8.44 -19.90
CA ALA A 241 4.98 8.50 -20.15
C ALA A 241 5.57 7.12 -20.51
N ILE A 242 5.13 6.05 -19.83
CA ILE A 242 5.56 4.68 -20.16
C ILE A 242 5.10 4.28 -21.57
N ARG A 243 3.83 4.55 -21.93
CA ARG A 243 3.29 4.22 -23.26
C ARG A 243 4.02 4.97 -24.36
N GLU A 244 4.25 6.26 -24.19
CA GLU A 244 4.94 7.10 -25.17
C GLU A 244 6.39 6.66 -25.37
N ALA A 245 7.13 6.45 -24.28
CA ALA A 245 8.52 5.97 -24.34
C ALA A 245 8.61 4.59 -25.02
N THR A 246 7.68 3.68 -24.71
CA THR A 246 7.63 2.34 -25.31
C THR A 246 7.29 2.42 -26.79
N ALA A 247 6.32 3.25 -27.18
CA ALA A 247 5.93 3.44 -28.58
C ALA A 247 7.07 4.05 -29.41
N ALA A 248 7.79 5.02 -28.85
CA ALA A 248 8.97 5.61 -29.47
C ALA A 248 10.06 4.56 -29.69
N TYR A 249 10.40 3.77 -28.66
CA TYR A 249 11.36 2.67 -28.80
C TYR A 249 10.94 1.66 -29.89
N VAL A 250 9.67 1.25 -29.91
CA VAL A 250 9.15 0.35 -30.94
C VAL A 250 9.27 0.95 -32.35
N SER A 251 9.01 2.25 -32.50
CA SER A 251 9.18 2.97 -33.76
C SER A 251 10.65 3.01 -34.19
N ASP A 252 11.57 3.31 -33.28
CA ASP A 252 12.99 3.38 -33.57
C ASP A 252 13.56 2.02 -34.01
N VAL A 253 13.13 0.94 -33.35
CA VAL A 253 13.50 -0.43 -33.75
C VAL A 253 12.96 -0.76 -35.14
N ARG A 254 11.69 -0.48 -35.41
CA ARG A 254 11.04 -0.82 -36.69
C ARG A 254 11.58 -0.01 -37.87
N SER A 255 12.04 1.20 -37.62
CA SER A 255 12.64 2.08 -38.63
C SER A 255 14.15 1.89 -38.78
N GLY A 256 14.78 1.05 -37.96
CA GLY A 256 16.22 0.83 -37.96
C GLY A 256 17.04 2.00 -37.39
N ILE A 257 16.40 2.94 -36.69
CA ILE A 257 17.07 4.02 -35.95
C ILE A 257 17.77 3.46 -34.72
N PHE A 258 17.15 2.48 -34.05
CA PHE A 258 17.73 1.79 -32.90
C PHE A 258 18.06 0.31 -33.23
N PRO A 259 19.26 -0.19 -32.84
CA PRO A 259 20.35 0.56 -32.21
C PRO A 259 21.05 1.50 -33.20
N GLY A 260 21.43 2.69 -32.73
CA GLY A 260 22.26 3.62 -33.48
C GLY A 260 23.76 3.36 -33.26
N PRO A 261 24.66 4.18 -33.87
CA PRO A 261 26.10 4.02 -33.70
C PRO A 261 26.57 4.06 -32.23
N ALA A 262 25.96 4.90 -31.40
CA ALA A 262 26.32 5.02 -29.98
C ALA A 262 25.96 3.77 -29.14
N GLN A 263 25.05 2.92 -29.64
CA GLN A 263 24.66 1.67 -28.99
C GLN A 263 25.23 0.43 -29.71
N THR A 264 26.12 0.64 -30.69
CA THR A 264 26.67 -0.43 -31.52
C THR A 264 28.16 -0.54 -31.33
N VAL A 265 28.64 -1.75 -31.02
CA VAL A 265 30.07 -2.07 -31.06
C VAL A 265 30.38 -2.69 -32.42
N THR A 266 31.38 -2.15 -33.11
CA THR A 266 31.79 -2.65 -34.43
C THR A 266 32.99 -3.61 -34.32
N MET A 267 33.03 -4.60 -35.21
CA MET A 267 34.20 -5.48 -35.38
C MET A 267 35.25 -4.79 -36.24
N ALA A 268 36.53 -4.87 -35.87
CA ALA A 268 37.63 -4.43 -36.72
C ALA A 268 37.58 -5.15 -38.08
N ALA A 269 37.91 -4.44 -39.15
CA ALA A 269 37.74 -4.95 -40.51
C ALA A 269 38.54 -6.24 -40.76
N GLU A 270 39.74 -6.35 -40.19
CA GLU A 270 40.58 -7.55 -40.35
C GLU A 270 39.97 -8.78 -39.66
N GLU A 271 39.38 -8.60 -38.48
CA GLU A 271 38.73 -9.69 -37.75
C GLU A 271 37.44 -10.15 -38.46
N LEU A 272 36.70 -9.21 -39.05
CA LEU A 272 35.52 -9.55 -39.86
C LEU A 272 35.90 -10.36 -41.11
N ALA A 273 37.03 -10.04 -41.74
CA ALA A 273 37.54 -10.80 -42.88
C ALA A 273 37.94 -12.23 -42.49
N LYS A 274 38.65 -12.40 -41.35
CA LYS A 274 38.99 -13.72 -40.81
C LYS A 274 37.75 -14.54 -40.48
N PHE A 275 36.75 -13.93 -39.86
CA PHE A 275 35.47 -14.58 -39.56
C PHE A 275 34.79 -15.09 -40.83
N LYS A 276 34.68 -14.24 -41.85
CA LYS A 276 34.08 -14.63 -43.15
C LYS A 276 34.84 -15.77 -43.83
N ALA A 277 36.17 -15.77 -43.78
CA ALA A 277 36.98 -16.86 -44.34
C ALA A 277 36.70 -18.20 -43.65
N LYS A 278 36.46 -18.21 -42.32
CA LYS A 278 36.08 -19.43 -41.58
C LYS A 278 34.71 -20.00 -41.94
N LEU A 279 33.78 -19.17 -42.45
CA LEU A 279 32.46 -19.65 -42.86
C LEU A 279 32.44 -20.28 -44.26
N ALA A 280 33.46 -20.00 -45.07
CA ALA A 280 33.58 -20.49 -46.45
C ALA A 280 34.43 -21.78 -46.57
N ALA A 281 35.02 -22.23 -45.47
CA ALA A 281 35.83 -23.45 -45.36
C ALA A 281 34.98 -24.61 -44.81
#